data_AF-T0KFS3-F1
#
_entry.id   AF-T0KFS3-F1
#
_cell.length_a   1.000
_cell.length_b   1.000
_cell.length_c   1.000
_cell.angle_alpha   90.00
_cell.angle_beta   90.00
_cell.angle_gamma   90.00
#
_symmetry.space_group_name_H-M   'P 1'
#
loop_
_entity.id
_entity.type
_entity.pdbx_description
1 polymer ?
#
loop_
_entity_poly.entity_id
_entity_poly.type
_entity_poly.pdbx_seq_one_letter_code
_entity_poly.pdbx_strand_id
1 'polypeptide(L)'
;MDDQRVLDPVRIFLPTISDAEHKQRDRIRIARNIATAKIPQLKDAPGARQLCWLVIDTATEWMLSPATLEALEMVAEQCRRLLIVADTAEMLETLPQ
;
A
#
# COMPACT_ATOMS: atom_id res chain seq x y z
N MET A 1 23.99 -1.22 24.75
CA MET A 1 22.62 -1.29 25.24
C MET A 1 21.82 -0.32 24.39
N ASP A 2 21.28 -0.79 23.28
CA ASP A 2 20.27 -0.09 22.48
C ASP A 2 19.68 -1.11 21.51
N ASP A 3 18.87 -2.00 22.08
CA ASP A 3 17.96 -2.86 21.34
C ASP A 3 16.79 -1.97 20.91
N GLN A 4 17.03 -1.10 19.92
CA GLN A 4 15.96 -0.36 19.24
C GLN A 4 15.11 -1.40 18.52
N ARG A 5 14.20 -2.03 19.27
CA ARG A 5 13.17 -2.91 18.71
C ARG A 5 12.37 -2.03 17.78
N VAL A 6 12.58 -2.19 16.48
CA VAL A 6 11.76 -1.57 15.45
C VAL A 6 10.33 -2.02 15.75
N LEU A 7 9.56 -1.09 16.31
CA LEU A 7 8.18 -1.32 16.68
C LEU A 7 7.41 -1.60 15.40
N ASP A 8 6.80 -2.78 15.28
CA ASP A 8 5.90 -3.10 14.18
C ASP A 8 4.48 -2.70 14.58
N PRO A 9 3.92 -1.62 13.99
CA PRO A 9 2.58 -1.16 14.34
C PRO A 9 1.51 -2.23 14.18
N VAL A 10 1.62 -3.10 13.17
CA VAL A 10 0.61 -4.14 12.92
C VAL A 10 0.59 -5.13 14.08
N ARG A 11 1.75 -5.58 14.56
CA ARG A 11 1.85 -6.48 15.73
C ARG A 11 1.47 -5.82 17.03
N ILE A 12 1.68 -4.52 17.16
CA ILE A 12 1.28 -3.76 18.35
C ILE A 12 -0.24 -3.68 18.47
N PHE A 13 -0.93 -3.36 17.37
CA PHE A 13 -2.38 -3.21 17.38
C PHE A 13 -3.13 -4.55 17.21
N LEU A 14 -2.48 -5.56 16.62
CA LEU A 14 -3.04 -6.88 16.38
C LEU A 14 -2.07 -7.97 16.90
N PRO A 15 -1.92 -8.15 18.22
CA PRO A 15 -0.88 -9.00 18.80
C PRO A 15 -1.07 -10.51 18.54
N THR A 16 -2.30 -10.94 18.24
CA THR A 16 -2.65 -12.38 18.15
C THR A 16 -2.74 -12.90 16.71
N ILE A 17 -2.41 -12.09 15.70
CA ILE A 17 -2.53 -12.52 14.30
C ILE A 17 -1.43 -13.51 13.92
N SER A 18 -1.75 -14.38 12.97
CA SER A 18 -0.77 -15.30 12.40
C SER A 18 0.31 -14.57 11.59
N ASP A 19 1.44 -15.23 11.37
CA ASP A 19 2.52 -14.70 10.51
C ASP A 19 2.05 -14.53 9.05
N ALA A 20 1.16 -15.40 8.58
CA ALA A 20 0.58 -15.30 7.24
C ALA A 20 -0.28 -14.03 7.11
N GLU A 21 -1.12 -13.75 8.09
CA GLU A 21 -1.95 -12.53 8.12
C GLU A 21 -1.08 -11.28 8.21
N HIS A 22 -0.11 -11.30 9.12
CA HIS A 22 0.85 -10.21 9.30
C HIS A 22 1.59 -9.89 7.99
N LYS A 23 2.04 -10.90 7.25
CA LYS A 23 2.68 -10.74 5.93
C LYS A 23 1.77 -10.03 4.93
N GLN A 24 0.47 -10.35 4.87
CA GLN A 24 -0.44 -9.66 3.95
C GLN A 24 -0.67 -8.20 4.37
N ARG A 25 -0.83 -7.94 5.67
CA ARG A 25 -0.96 -6.58 6.20
C ARG A 25 0.30 -5.75 5.96
N ASP A 26 1.48 -6.36 6.03
CA ASP A 26 2.74 -5.70 5.69
C ASP A 26 2.83 -5.35 4.20
N ARG A 27 2.40 -6.26 3.29
CA ARG A 27 2.31 -5.95 1.86
C ARG A 27 1.38 -4.76 1.59
N ILE A 28 0.22 -4.70 2.25
CA ILE A 28 -0.72 -3.58 2.16
C ILE A 28 -0.06 -2.28 2.66
N ARG A 29 0.62 -2.33 3.81
CA ARG A 29 1.35 -1.20 4.38
C ARG A 29 2.45 -0.69 3.44
N ILE A 30 3.24 -1.59 2.86
CA ILE A 30 4.29 -1.25 1.90
C ILE A 30 3.68 -0.55 0.68
N ALA A 31 2.59 -1.08 0.12
CA ALA A 31 1.93 -0.47 -1.02
C ALA A 31 1.43 0.96 -0.73
N ARG A 32 0.83 1.18 0.46
CA ARG A 32 0.43 2.52 0.92
C ARG A 32 1.62 3.48 0.99
N ASN A 33 2.73 3.02 1.57
CA ASN A 33 3.92 3.85 1.76
C ASN A 33 4.55 4.24 0.41
N ILE A 34 4.60 3.30 -0.54
CA ILE A 34 5.04 3.56 -1.92
C ILE A 34 4.14 4.62 -2.57
N ALA A 35 2.81 4.41 -2.53
CA ALA A 35 1.85 5.36 -3.11
C ALA A 35 1.98 6.76 -2.49
N THR A 36 2.11 6.83 -1.16
CA THR A 36 2.28 8.08 -0.40
C THR A 36 3.54 8.83 -0.84
N ALA A 37 4.67 8.12 -0.97
CA ALA A 37 5.93 8.70 -1.41
C ALA A 37 5.91 9.15 -2.88
N LYS A 38 5.05 8.55 -3.71
CA LYS A 38 4.95 8.85 -5.15
C LYS A 38 4.14 10.11 -5.45
N ILE A 39 3.07 10.39 -4.71
CA ILE A 39 2.13 11.51 -4.96
C ILE A 39 2.81 12.87 -5.23
N PRO A 40 3.83 13.30 -4.47
CA PRO A 40 4.50 14.58 -4.71
C PRO A 40 5.21 14.68 -6.06
N GLN A 41 5.60 13.53 -6.64
CA GLN A 41 6.35 13.41 -7.89
C GLN A 41 5.42 13.47 -9.12
N LEU A 42 4.15 13.08 -8.95
CA LEU A 42 3.14 12.95 -10.02
C LEU A 42 2.47 14.28 -10.40
N LYS A 43 3.21 15.39 -10.49
CA LYS A 43 2.65 16.73 -10.75
C LYS A 43 1.94 16.83 -12.09
N ASP A 44 2.52 16.22 -13.11
CA ASP A 44 2.07 16.27 -14.49
C ASP A 44 1.33 15.00 -14.94
N ALA A 45 0.97 14.13 -13.98
CA ALA A 45 0.29 12.86 -14.20
C ALA A 45 -0.93 12.71 -13.26
N PRO A 46 -2.02 13.46 -13.49
CA PRO A 46 -3.18 13.48 -12.60
C PRO A 46 -3.88 12.12 -12.46
N GLY A 47 -3.93 11.31 -13.53
CA GLY A 47 -4.51 9.96 -13.49
C GLY A 47 -3.68 9.02 -12.62
N ALA A 48 -2.36 9.00 -12.81
CA ALA A 48 -1.43 8.26 -11.95
C ALA A 48 -1.56 8.69 -10.48
N ARG A 49 -1.65 10.00 -10.22
CA ARG A 49 -1.82 10.53 -8.86
C ARG A 49 -3.12 10.04 -8.22
N GLN A 50 -4.22 10.01 -8.97
CA GLN A 50 -5.51 9.53 -8.46
C GLN A 50 -5.49 8.04 -8.15
N LEU A 51 -4.79 7.23 -8.95
CA LEU A 51 -4.59 5.81 -8.67
C LEU A 51 -3.78 5.58 -7.39
N CYS A 52 -2.75 6.41 -7.14
CA CYS A 52 -2.01 6.35 -5.87
C CYS A 52 -2.90 6.72 -4.66
N TRP A 53 -3.80 7.69 -4.78
CA TRP A 53 -4.78 7.98 -3.72
C TRP A 53 -5.70 6.80 -3.44
N LEU A 54 -6.20 6.13 -4.49
CA LEU A 54 -7.03 4.95 -4.31
C LEU A 54 -6.30 3.81 -3.57
N VAL A 55 -5.00 3.62 -3.85
CA VAL A 55 -4.17 2.67 -3.09
C VAL A 55 -4.07 3.07 -1.63
N ILE A 56 -3.88 4.36 -1.33
CA ILE A 56 -3.74 4.85 0.04
C ILE A 56 -5.04 4.65 0.83
N ASP A 57 -6.18 5.02 0.25
CA ASP A 57 -7.48 4.89 0.89
C ASP A 57 -7.80 3.42 1.17
N THR A 58 -7.66 2.57 0.15
CA THR A 58 -7.85 1.12 0.27
C THR A 58 -6.92 0.54 1.34
N ALA A 59 -5.62 0.82 1.25
CA ALA A 59 -4.67 0.24 2.20
C ALA A 59 -4.92 0.72 3.63
N THR A 60 -5.32 1.97 3.83
CA THR A 60 -5.60 2.55 5.14
C THR A 60 -6.82 1.88 5.79
N GLU A 61 -7.88 1.64 5.02
CA GLU A 61 -9.08 0.95 5.50
C GLU A 61 -8.77 -0.49 5.92
N TRP A 62 -7.98 -1.22 5.13
CA TRP A 62 -7.78 -2.65 5.33
C TRP A 62 -6.67 -3.02 6.32
N MET A 63 -5.71 -2.13 6.57
CA MET A 63 -4.49 -2.45 7.34
C MET A 63 -4.78 -2.96 8.76
N LEU A 64 -5.81 -2.45 9.43
CA LEU A 64 -6.19 -2.85 10.80
C LEU A 64 -7.62 -3.41 10.90
N SER A 65 -8.35 -3.48 9.78
CA SER A 65 -9.71 -4.01 9.78
C SER A 65 -9.72 -5.53 10.04
N PRO A 66 -10.70 -6.05 10.80
CA PRO A 66 -10.94 -7.49 10.89
C PRO A 66 -11.22 -8.05 9.49
N ALA A 67 -10.45 -9.05 9.09
CA ALA A 67 -10.54 -9.63 7.75
C ALA A 67 -10.05 -11.07 7.75
N THR A 68 -10.52 -11.87 6.80
CA THR A 68 -9.95 -13.20 6.54
C THR A 68 -8.59 -13.04 5.85
N LEU A 69 -7.74 -14.07 5.97
CA LEU A 69 -6.45 -14.10 5.28
C LEU A 69 -6.61 -13.97 3.75
N GLU A 70 -7.60 -14.64 3.18
CA GLU A 70 -7.93 -14.58 1.75
C GLU A 70 -8.30 -13.16 1.31
N ALA A 71 -9.14 -12.46 2.08
CA ALA A 71 -9.50 -11.08 1.77
C ALA A 71 -8.28 -10.16 1.80
N LEU A 72 -7.39 -10.32 2.79
CA LEU A 72 -6.15 -9.54 2.86
C LEU A 72 -5.21 -9.84 1.71
N GLU A 73 -5.14 -11.09 1.25
CA GLU A 73 -4.35 -11.46 0.08
C GLU A 73 -4.88 -10.80 -1.20
N MET A 74 -6.21 -10.81 -1.40
CA MET A 74 -6.85 -10.12 -2.52
C MET A 74 -6.57 -8.62 -2.50
N VAL A 75 -6.69 -7.98 -1.34
CA VAL A 75 -6.42 -6.53 -1.19
C VAL A 75 -4.95 -6.21 -1.43
N ALA A 76 -4.02 -7.01 -0.89
CA ALA A 76 -2.60 -6.84 -1.13
C ALA A 76 -2.26 -6.94 -2.62
N GLU A 77 -2.87 -7.90 -3.33
CA GLU A 77 -2.70 -8.07 -4.76
C GLU A 77 -3.34 -6.92 -5.57
N GLN A 78 -4.51 -6.44 -5.16
CA GLN A 78 -5.16 -5.28 -5.77
C GLN A 78 -4.31 -4.01 -5.62
N CYS A 79 -3.78 -3.74 -4.43
CA CYS A 79 -2.89 -2.60 -4.18
C CYS A 79 -1.64 -2.66 -5.08
N ARG A 80 -1.04 -3.85 -5.22
CA ARG A 80 0.10 -4.07 -6.13
C ARG A 80 -0.25 -3.78 -7.59
N ARG A 81 -1.40 -4.29 -8.06
CA ARG A 81 -1.86 -4.06 -9.44
C ARG A 81 -2.14 -2.59 -9.71
N LEU A 82 -2.79 -1.90 -8.77
CA LEU A 82 -3.06 -0.46 -8.90
C LEU A 82 -1.77 0.36 -8.98
N LEU A 83 -0.73 0.00 -8.22
CA LEU A 83 0.57 0.66 -8.35
C LEU A 83 1.18 0.48 -9.75
N ILE A 84 1.13 -0.72 -10.31
CA ILE A 84 1.61 -0.99 -11.69
C ILE A 84 0.83 -0.17 -12.71
N VAL A 85 -0.49 -0.06 -12.55
CA VAL A 85 -1.33 0.76 -13.42
C VAL A 85 -0.99 2.24 -13.23
N ALA A 86 -0.71 2.70 -12.02
CA ALA A 86 -0.29 4.08 -11.76
C ALA A 86 1.07 4.41 -12.41
N ASP A 87 2.03 3.48 -12.40
CA ASP A 87 3.30 3.63 -13.13
C ASP A 87 3.08 3.74 -14.64
N THR A 88 2.20 2.90 -15.18
CA THR A 88 1.86 2.92 -16.61
C THR A 88 1.12 4.21 -17.00
N ALA A 89 0.20 4.67 -16.14
CA ALA A 89 -0.53 5.92 -16.35
C ALA A 89 0.43 7.12 -16.38
N GLU A 90 1.37 7.18 -15.43
CA GLU A 90 2.37 8.25 -15.39
C GLU A 90 3.22 8.28 -16.67
N MET A 91 3.67 7.11 -17.13
CA MET A 91 4.41 7.00 -18.38
C MET A 91 3.62 7.57 -19.55
N LEU A 92 2.34 7.20 -19.69
CA LEU A 92 1.49 7.65 -20.79
C LEU A 92 1.15 9.14 -20.72
N GLU A 93 0.88 9.66 -19.52
CA GLU A 93 0.53 11.07 -19.29
C GLU A 93 1.71 12.02 -19.51
N THR A 94 2.95 11.52 -19.37
CA THR A 94 4.18 12.32 -19.51
C THR A 94 4.87 12.16 -20.86
N LEU A 95 4.29 11.42 -21.81
CA LEU A 95 4.83 11.30 -23.17
C LEU A 95 4.87 12.68 -23.86
N PRO A 96 5.97 13.02 -24.56
CA PRO A 96 5.98 14.20 -25.42
C PRO A 96 4.95 14.03 -26.55
N GLN A 97 4.13 15.06 -26.77
CA GLN A 97 3.23 15.14 -27.92
C GLN A 97 3.98 15.47 -29.21
#